data_AF-A0A8C7XKS3-F1
#
_entry.id   AF-A0A8C7XKS3-F1
#
_cell.length_a   1.000
_cell.length_b   1.000
_cell.length_c   1.000
_cell.angle_alpha   90.00
_cell.angle_beta   90.00
_cell.angle_gamma   90.00
#
_symmetry.space_group_name_H-M   'P 1'
#
loop_
_entity.id
_entity.type
_entity.pdbx_description
1 polymer ?
#
loop_
_entity_poly.entity_id
_entity_poly.type
_entity_poly.pdbx_seq_one_letter_code
_entity_poly.pdbx_strand_id
1 'polypeptide(L)'
;MKTRTNLLCVFQLFLVSLAFAYFAKAFGGAYMKSSITQIERRFDIPSSLTGVIDGGFEMGNLLVIAFVSYFGAKLHRPRLIGIGCLLMATGSFLTALPHFFQGRYKYETSMSHNSHVNSTANTLPCLSNQSLAEQDKAPDLEQIRDFVPSLRRLFKNSIFSLMILTNLVAVNGFIGMITFKPKFMEQTYGQSASRAIFLIGIMNLPAVALGFITGGFVMKRFKLGVVGAGRMSISASLGAFSLFAVQIFLHCDNAEVAGLTVSYQGAPQVSYSQQTLLSQCNMGCSCSLKHWDPVCAYNGMTYASPCLAGCQTSSGSGRAMVFNNCTCITEAMTPAANTSAVLGQCSRKSDCDRKFKIYMALSVLGAFISACGGTPGYIVLLRSIQPDLKSLALGMQTLIVRTLGGIPPPIYFGALIDRTCLKWGTKQCGGRGACRLYNANVFQDGQKIATDIWLAVDAVCVLLAKLFISGHLYKTKCNSELHDIHNVGVSATSL
;
A
#
# COMPACT_ATOMS: atom_id res chain seq x y z
N MET A 1 -20.35 -38.54 -27.91
CA MET A 1 -20.48 -38.23 -26.46
C MET A 1 -19.11 -38.13 -25.77
N LYS A 2 -18.24 -39.14 -25.90
CA LYS A 2 -16.87 -39.19 -25.32
C LYS A 2 -15.97 -37.96 -25.62
N THR A 3 -16.03 -37.43 -26.84
CA THR A 3 -15.26 -36.23 -27.27
C THR A 3 -15.73 -34.94 -26.60
N ARG A 4 -17.04 -34.82 -26.33
CA ARG A 4 -17.65 -33.65 -25.68
C ARG A 4 -17.37 -33.64 -24.18
N THR A 5 -17.35 -34.83 -23.55
CA THR A 5 -16.97 -35.01 -22.14
C THR A 5 -15.49 -34.72 -21.90
N ASN A 6 -14.59 -35.18 -22.79
CA ASN A 6 -13.16 -34.88 -22.71
C ASN A 6 -12.87 -33.39 -22.89
N LEU A 7 -13.55 -32.71 -23.83
CA LEU A 7 -13.41 -31.27 -24.04
C LEU A 7 -13.87 -30.47 -22.81
N LEU A 8 -14.99 -30.88 -22.19
CA LEU A 8 -15.49 -30.26 -20.97
C LEU A 8 -14.49 -30.45 -19.81
N CYS A 9 -13.90 -31.63 -19.67
CA CYS A 9 -12.90 -31.92 -18.63
C CYS A 9 -11.62 -31.10 -18.83
N VAL A 10 -11.12 -30.99 -20.06
CA VAL A 10 -9.95 -30.16 -20.40
C VAL A 10 -10.22 -28.68 -20.16
N PHE A 11 -11.42 -28.20 -20.47
CA PHE A 11 -11.82 -26.81 -20.21
C PHE A 11 -11.91 -26.52 -18.70
N GLN A 12 -12.49 -27.42 -17.90
CA GLN A 12 -12.54 -27.31 -16.44
C GLN A 12 -11.12 -27.29 -15.84
N LEU A 13 -10.23 -28.18 -16.28
CA LEU A 13 -8.82 -28.20 -15.87
C LEU A 13 -8.09 -26.90 -16.23
N PHE A 14 -8.37 -26.33 -17.41
CA PHE A 14 -7.81 -25.03 -17.79
C PHE A 14 -8.31 -23.89 -16.89
N LEU A 15 -9.59 -23.87 -16.53
CA LEU A 15 -10.14 -22.85 -15.62
C LEU A 15 -9.56 -22.98 -14.21
N VAL A 16 -9.43 -24.20 -13.69
CA VAL A 16 -8.83 -24.45 -12.37
C VAL A 16 -7.36 -24.01 -12.34
N SER A 17 -6.59 -24.37 -13.37
CA SER A 17 -5.18 -23.95 -13.46
C SER A 17 -5.03 -22.44 -13.62
N LEU A 18 -5.90 -21.79 -14.40
CA LEU A 18 -5.94 -20.33 -14.52
C LEU A 18 -6.28 -19.66 -13.18
N ALA A 19 -7.27 -20.17 -12.46
CA ALA A 19 -7.64 -19.67 -11.14
C ALA A 19 -6.48 -19.81 -10.14
N PHE A 20 -5.79 -20.94 -10.15
CA PHE A 20 -4.60 -21.16 -9.32
C PHE A 20 -3.46 -20.20 -9.68
N ALA A 21 -3.21 -19.96 -10.97
CA ALA A 21 -2.19 -19.00 -11.41
C ALA A 21 -2.51 -17.57 -10.95
N TYR A 22 -3.77 -17.14 -11.04
CA TYR A 22 -4.21 -15.85 -10.51
C TYR A 22 -4.08 -15.77 -8.99
N PHE A 23 -4.43 -16.85 -8.27
CA PHE A 23 -4.23 -16.95 -6.83
C PHE A 23 -2.76 -16.82 -6.45
N ALA A 24 -1.87 -17.58 -7.10
CA ALA A 24 -0.43 -17.54 -6.85
C ALA A 24 0.16 -16.15 -7.13
N LYS A 25 -0.23 -15.50 -8.24
CA LYS A 25 0.15 -14.11 -8.54
C LYS A 25 -0.30 -13.15 -7.43
N ALA A 26 -1.58 -13.22 -7.05
CA ALA A 26 -2.14 -12.34 -6.02
C ALA A 26 -1.48 -12.56 -4.65
N PHE A 27 -1.22 -13.82 -4.31
CA PHE A 27 -0.52 -14.21 -3.08
C PHE A 27 0.90 -13.65 -3.04
N GLY A 28 1.68 -13.82 -4.11
CA GLY A 28 3.04 -13.29 -4.20
C GLY A 28 3.08 -11.76 -4.09
N GLY A 29 2.19 -11.05 -4.78
CA GLY A 29 2.09 -9.60 -4.69
C GLY A 29 1.70 -9.11 -3.29
N ALA A 30 0.71 -9.74 -2.65
CA ALA A 30 0.30 -9.40 -1.29
C ALA A 30 1.40 -9.68 -0.26
N TYR A 31 2.10 -10.81 -0.39
CA TYR A 31 3.21 -11.19 0.48
C TYR A 31 4.34 -10.15 0.42
N MET A 32 4.74 -9.74 -0.79
CA MET A 32 5.78 -8.73 -0.97
C MET A 32 5.40 -7.41 -0.30
N LYS A 33 4.18 -6.90 -0.56
CA LYS A 33 3.69 -5.66 0.07
C LYS A 33 3.63 -5.74 1.59
N SER A 34 3.24 -6.89 2.13
CA SER A 34 3.21 -7.11 3.58
C SER A 34 4.60 -7.17 4.24
N SER A 35 5.63 -7.53 3.46
CA SER A 35 7.00 -7.71 3.95
C SER A 35 7.84 -6.43 3.90
N ILE A 36 7.32 -5.35 3.30
CA ILE A 36 8.05 -4.09 3.09
C ILE A 36 8.66 -3.56 4.40
N THR A 37 7.88 -3.44 5.46
CA THR A 37 8.37 -2.91 6.75
C THR A 37 9.49 -3.77 7.35
N GLN A 38 9.45 -5.09 7.17
CA GLN A 38 10.49 -6.00 7.63
C GLN A 38 11.77 -5.86 6.80
N ILE A 39 11.64 -5.71 5.48
CA ILE A 39 12.75 -5.47 4.56
C ILE A 39 13.43 -4.13 4.89
N GLU A 40 12.65 -3.06 5.11
CA GLU A 40 13.15 -1.75 5.54
C GLU A 40 14.01 -1.87 6.79
N ARG A 41 13.47 -2.52 7.83
CA ARG A 41 14.14 -2.67 9.14
C ARG A 41 15.38 -3.57 9.08
N ARG A 42 15.35 -4.61 8.23
CA ARG A 42 16.43 -5.59 8.10
C ARG A 42 17.62 -5.05 7.31
N PHE A 43 17.35 -4.30 6.24
CA PHE A 43 18.39 -3.76 5.35
C PHE A 43 18.68 -2.28 5.57
N ASP A 44 18.04 -1.66 6.57
CA ASP A 44 18.16 -0.24 6.87
C ASP A 44 17.92 0.63 5.62
N ILE A 45 16.82 0.33 4.92
CA ILE A 45 16.43 1.00 3.69
C ILE A 45 15.37 2.08 4.00
N PRO A 46 15.49 3.32 3.47
CA PRO A 46 14.46 4.35 3.62
C PRO A 46 13.17 4.00 2.87
N SER A 47 12.03 4.53 3.32
CA SER A 47 10.69 4.20 2.77
C SER A 47 10.54 4.63 1.30
N SER A 48 11.28 5.68 0.89
CA SER A 48 11.37 6.11 -0.51
C SER A 48 11.95 5.04 -1.44
N LEU A 49 13.00 4.32 -1.01
CA LEU A 49 13.63 3.27 -1.83
C LEU A 49 12.76 2.01 -1.87
N THR A 50 12.06 1.66 -0.79
CA THR A 50 11.06 0.57 -0.84
C THR A 50 9.87 0.92 -1.71
N GLY A 51 9.47 2.20 -1.76
CA GLY A 51 8.53 2.71 -2.74
C GLY A 51 9.00 2.48 -4.19
N VAL A 52 10.30 2.67 -4.47
CA VAL A 52 10.89 2.36 -5.79
C VAL A 52 10.85 0.85 -6.08
N ILE A 53 11.10 0.00 -5.08
CA ILE A 53 11.02 -1.46 -5.23
C ILE A 53 9.57 -1.90 -5.56
N ASP A 54 8.56 -1.36 -4.85
CA ASP A 54 7.14 -1.64 -5.15
C ASP A 54 6.76 -1.13 -6.55
N GLY A 55 7.25 0.06 -6.92
CA GLY A 55 7.08 0.62 -8.27
C GLY A 55 7.76 -0.21 -9.38
N GLY A 56 8.90 -0.84 -9.07
CA GLY A 56 9.62 -1.72 -10.00
C GLY A 56 8.80 -2.93 -10.45
N PHE A 57 7.95 -3.47 -9.57
CA PHE A 57 7.02 -4.55 -9.93
C PHE A 57 6.03 -4.12 -11.02
N GLU A 58 5.50 -2.91 -10.92
CA GLU A 58 4.60 -2.36 -11.93
C GLU A 58 5.37 -2.00 -13.22
N MET A 59 6.61 -1.51 -13.13
CA MET A 59 7.47 -1.28 -14.31
C MET A 59 7.72 -2.57 -15.11
N GLY A 60 8.02 -3.68 -14.43
CA GLY A 60 8.17 -4.99 -15.08
C GLY A 60 6.88 -5.45 -15.78
N ASN A 61 5.72 -5.22 -15.16
CA ASN A 61 4.43 -5.52 -15.74
C ASN A 61 4.18 -4.71 -17.03
N LEU A 62 4.55 -3.43 -17.07
CA LEU A 62 4.41 -2.57 -18.25
C LEU A 62 5.28 -3.03 -19.43
N LEU A 63 6.51 -3.45 -19.17
CA LEU A 63 7.40 -3.99 -20.19
C LEU A 63 6.82 -5.26 -20.83
N VAL A 64 6.29 -6.16 -20.00
CA VAL A 64 5.82 -7.47 -20.45
C VAL A 64 4.43 -7.41 -21.07
N ILE A 65 3.54 -6.48 -20.66
CA ILE A 65 2.15 -6.43 -21.18
C ILE A 65 2.09 -6.11 -22.67
N ALA A 66 2.98 -5.24 -23.17
CA ALA A 66 3.04 -4.90 -24.59
C ALA A 66 3.44 -6.13 -25.43
N PHE A 67 4.49 -6.83 -25.00
CA PHE A 67 4.97 -8.05 -25.63
C PHE A 67 3.90 -9.16 -25.62
N VAL A 68 3.31 -9.43 -24.45
CA VAL A 68 2.27 -10.48 -24.30
C VAL A 68 1.00 -10.14 -25.09
N SER A 69 0.62 -8.86 -25.21
CA SER A 69 -0.56 -8.46 -25.99
C SER A 69 -0.38 -8.69 -27.48
N TYR A 70 0.82 -8.45 -28.02
CA TYR A 70 1.13 -8.70 -29.44
C TYR A 70 1.19 -10.21 -29.74
N PHE A 71 1.98 -10.95 -28.96
CA PHE A 71 2.20 -12.38 -29.21
C PHE A 71 1.05 -13.27 -28.71
N GLY A 72 0.27 -12.82 -27.73
CA GLY A 72 -0.85 -13.57 -27.16
C GLY A 72 -2.01 -13.79 -28.14
N ALA A 73 -2.12 -12.96 -29.18
CA ALA A 73 -3.07 -13.18 -30.27
C ALA A 73 -2.56 -14.19 -31.32
N LYS A 74 -1.24 -14.32 -31.48
CA LYS A 74 -0.59 -15.12 -32.54
C LYS A 74 -0.10 -16.49 -32.06
N LEU A 75 0.21 -16.65 -30.78
CA LEU A 75 0.73 -17.89 -30.18
C LEU A 75 -0.35 -18.69 -29.46
N HIS A 76 -0.05 -19.96 -29.19
CA HIS A 76 -0.92 -20.85 -28.43
C HIS A 76 -1.10 -20.36 -26.98
N ARG A 77 -2.22 -19.69 -26.70
CA ARG A 77 -2.49 -18.96 -25.45
C ARG A 77 -2.18 -19.77 -24.17
N PRO A 78 -2.61 -21.05 -24.03
CA PRO A 78 -2.25 -21.85 -22.85
C PRO A 78 -0.74 -22.05 -22.66
N ARG A 79 0.05 -22.19 -23.75
CA ARG A 79 1.50 -22.37 -23.66
C ARG A 79 2.17 -21.07 -23.19
N LEU A 80 1.71 -19.93 -23.69
CA LEU A 80 2.20 -18.62 -23.27
C LEU A 80 1.92 -18.36 -21.78
N ILE A 81 0.73 -18.72 -21.30
CA ILE A 81 0.39 -18.65 -19.86
C ILE A 81 1.30 -19.57 -19.04
N GLY A 82 1.57 -20.79 -19.51
CA GLY A 82 2.48 -21.73 -18.86
C GLY A 82 3.91 -21.21 -18.74
N ILE A 83 4.47 -20.63 -19.81
CA ILE A 83 5.78 -19.98 -19.78
C ILE A 83 5.80 -18.83 -18.76
N GLY A 84 4.74 -18.01 -18.72
CA GLY A 84 4.60 -16.95 -17.72
C GLY A 84 4.60 -17.49 -16.28
N CYS A 85 3.95 -18.63 -16.03
CA CYS A 85 3.96 -19.28 -14.72
C CYS A 85 5.36 -19.79 -14.32
N LEU A 86 6.12 -20.34 -15.27
CA LEU A 86 7.50 -20.77 -15.03
C LEU A 86 8.40 -19.57 -14.70
N LEU A 87 8.30 -18.47 -15.46
CA LEU A 87 9.04 -17.24 -15.17
C LEU A 87 8.69 -16.67 -13.79
N MET A 88 7.40 -16.68 -13.41
CA MET A 88 6.95 -16.24 -12.09
C MET A 88 7.51 -17.14 -10.97
N ALA A 89 7.56 -18.45 -11.18
CA ALA A 89 8.15 -19.39 -10.23
C ALA A 89 9.66 -19.11 -10.04
N THR A 90 10.41 -18.98 -11.13
CA THR A 90 11.84 -18.64 -11.09
C THR A 90 12.10 -17.31 -10.39
N GLY A 91 11.30 -16.28 -10.69
CA GLY A 91 11.39 -14.97 -10.01
C GLY A 91 11.09 -15.04 -8.51
N SER A 92 10.16 -15.90 -8.10
CA SER A 92 9.85 -16.15 -6.68
C SER A 92 11.02 -16.83 -5.96
N PHE A 93 11.69 -17.80 -6.61
CA PHE A 93 12.91 -18.41 -6.07
C PHE A 93 14.04 -17.40 -5.93
N LEU A 94 14.25 -16.54 -6.93
CA LEU A 94 15.24 -15.46 -6.86
C LEU A 94 14.95 -14.47 -5.72
N THR A 95 13.67 -14.18 -5.46
CA THR A 95 13.26 -13.30 -4.34
C THR A 95 13.48 -13.97 -2.98
N ALA A 96 13.36 -15.30 -2.90
CA ALA A 96 13.66 -16.08 -1.70
C ALA A 96 15.17 -16.30 -1.48
N LEU A 97 15.98 -16.18 -2.53
CA LEU A 97 17.41 -16.47 -2.53
C LEU A 97 18.22 -15.73 -1.44
N PRO A 98 18.00 -14.42 -1.18
CA PRO A 98 18.70 -13.70 -0.11
C PRO A 98 18.47 -14.31 1.28
N HIS A 99 17.35 -14.99 1.52
CA HIS A 99 17.10 -15.67 2.78
C HIS A 99 17.98 -16.90 3.02
N PHE A 100 18.45 -17.56 1.95
CA PHE A 100 19.32 -18.73 2.04
C PHE A 100 20.79 -18.33 2.22
N PHE A 101 21.22 -17.25 1.58
CA PHE A 101 22.59 -16.75 1.69
C PHE A 101 22.83 -15.90 2.95
N GLN A 102 21.78 -15.26 3.47
CA GLN A 102 21.92 -14.38 4.63
C GLN A 102 21.54 -15.10 5.91
N GLY A 103 22.49 -15.18 6.85
CA GLY A 103 22.30 -15.81 8.16
C GLY A 103 21.10 -15.28 8.95
N ARG A 104 20.71 -16.02 10.00
CA ARG A 104 19.62 -15.62 10.91
C ARG A 104 19.83 -14.19 11.40
N TYR A 105 18.77 -13.37 11.39
CA TYR A 105 18.80 -12.03 11.97
C TYR A 105 19.17 -12.14 13.45
N LYS A 106 20.43 -11.81 13.77
CA LYS A 106 20.89 -11.73 15.15
C LYS A 106 20.35 -10.43 15.71
N TYR A 107 19.45 -10.54 16.68
CA TYR A 107 19.19 -9.46 17.61
C TYR A 107 20.49 -9.23 18.38
N GLU A 108 21.04 -8.02 18.38
CA GLU A 108 22.18 -7.71 19.23
C GLU A 108 21.73 -7.62 20.69
N THR A 109 21.55 -8.76 21.34
CA THR A 109 21.59 -8.84 22.81
C THR A 109 22.99 -9.22 23.22
N SER A 110 23.84 -8.22 23.44
CA SER A 110 24.99 -8.34 24.34
C SER A 110 25.74 -7.02 24.39
N MET A 111 25.70 -6.38 25.56
CA MET A 111 26.88 -5.69 26.06
C MET A 111 27.99 -6.73 26.15
N SER A 112 29.04 -6.60 25.35
CA SER A 112 30.29 -7.32 25.59
C SER A 112 31.46 -6.45 25.19
N HIS A 113 32.45 -6.51 26.07
CA HIS A 113 33.63 -5.68 26.21
C HIS A 113 34.45 -5.46 24.93
N ASN A 114 35.07 -4.28 24.87
CA ASN A 114 36.17 -3.92 23.97
C ASN A 114 37.20 -5.04 23.80
N SER A 115 37.61 -5.28 22.57
CA SER A 115 38.94 -5.78 22.24
C SER A 115 39.35 -5.12 20.92
N HIS A 116 40.40 -4.30 20.99
CA HIS A 116 41.06 -3.68 19.85
C HIS A 116 41.34 -4.71 18.75
N VAL A 117 40.87 -4.44 17.53
CA VAL A 117 41.41 -5.04 16.31
C VAL A 117 41.62 -3.94 15.28
N ASN A 118 42.89 -3.70 14.95
CA ASN A 118 43.32 -2.79 13.90
C ASN A 118 42.66 -3.17 12.56
N SER A 119 41.90 -2.24 12.00
CA SER A 119 41.33 -2.36 10.66
C SER A 119 42.22 -1.62 9.67
N THR A 120 42.92 -2.37 8.83
CA THR A 120 43.46 -1.88 7.56
C THR A 120 42.73 -2.61 6.43
N ALA A 121 41.83 -1.90 5.74
CA ALA A 121 41.49 -2.09 4.33
C ALA A 121 40.45 -1.03 3.89
N ASN A 122 40.92 0.10 3.37
CA ASN A 122 40.21 0.82 2.30
C ASN A 122 40.43 -0.03 1.02
N THR A 123 39.47 -0.21 0.10
CA THR A 123 38.93 0.81 -0.80
C THR A 123 37.65 0.32 -1.51
N LEU A 124 36.81 1.29 -1.91
CA LEU A 124 35.57 1.17 -2.68
C LEU A 124 35.78 0.63 -4.12
N PRO A 125 34.69 0.22 -4.79
CA PRO A 125 34.42 0.82 -6.10
C PRO A 125 32.96 1.24 -6.27
N CYS A 126 32.72 2.55 -6.24
CA CYS A 126 31.55 3.18 -6.85
C CYS A 126 32.05 4.05 -7.99
N LEU A 127 31.91 3.58 -9.23
CA LEU A 127 31.76 4.38 -10.46
C LEU A 127 31.71 3.42 -11.65
N SER A 128 30.50 3.15 -12.16
CA SER A 128 30.34 2.63 -13.52
C SER A 128 29.70 3.72 -14.36
N ASN A 129 30.53 4.46 -15.09
CA ASN A 129 30.11 5.08 -16.34
C ASN A 129 29.99 3.94 -17.37
N GLN A 130 28.79 3.72 -17.89
CA GLN A 130 28.58 2.92 -19.08
C GLN A 130 27.86 3.78 -20.11
N SER A 131 28.64 4.33 -21.04
CA SER A 131 28.20 4.65 -22.39
C SER A 131 28.07 3.34 -23.16
N LEU A 132 26.85 2.91 -23.45
CA LEU A 132 26.56 1.96 -24.51
C LEU A 132 25.38 2.51 -25.32
N ALA A 133 25.73 3.08 -26.48
CA ALA A 133 24.82 3.21 -27.58
C ALA A 133 24.68 1.81 -28.19
N GLU A 134 23.48 1.25 -28.17
CA GLU A 134 23.11 0.15 -29.07
C GLU A 134 21.73 0.44 -29.66
N GLN A 135 21.72 0.40 -30.99
CA GLN A 135 20.57 0.50 -31.86
C GLN A 135 19.62 -0.66 -31.58
N ASP A 136 18.35 -0.36 -31.34
CA ASP A 136 17.30 -1.37 -31.47
C ASP A 136 16.24 -0.94 -32.49
N LYS A 137 15.89 -1.91 -33.33
CA LYS A 137 15.15 -1.72 -34.57
C LYS A 137 13.73 -1.26 -34.29
N ALA A 138 13.32 -0.19 -34.98
CA ALA A 138 11.96 0.32 -34.96
C ALA A 138 10.95 -0.78 -35.39
N PRO A 139 9.81 -0.92 -34.69
CA PRO A 139 8.72 -1.75 -35.15
C PRO A 139 8.05 -1.15 -36.39
N ASP A 140 7.59 -2.05 -37.26
CA ASP A 140 7.03 -1.82 -38.58
C ASP A 140 5.94 -0.72 -38.62
N LEU A 141 6.09 0.24 -39.54
CA LEU A 141 5.41 1.55 -39.59
C LEU A 141 3.93 1.45 -40.00
N GLU A 142 3.50 0.34 -40.59
CA GLU A 142 2.12 0.12 -41.03
C GLU A 142 1.15 -0.12 -39.87
N GLN A 143 1.58 -0.81 -38.80
CA GLN A 143 0.71 -1.13 -37.66
C GLN A 143 0.51 0.06 -36.70
N ILE A 144 1.47 1.00 -36.68
CA ILE A 144 1.41 2.25 -35.90
C ILE A 144 0.40 3.21 -36.53
N ARG A 145 0.25 3.19 -37.86
CA ARG A 145 -0.61 4.10 -38.62
C ARG A 145 -2.10 3.94 -38.31
N ASP A 146 -2.55 2.72 -38.00
CA ASP A 146 -3.95 2.43 -37.60
C ASP A 146 -4.17 2.49 -36.08
N PHE A 147 -3.09 2.36 -35.30
CA PHE A 147 -3.13 2.42 -33.84
C PHE A 147 -3.34 3.85 -33.30
N VAL A 148 -2.64 4.84 -33.87
CA VAL A 148 -2.73 6.26 -33.44
C VAL A 148 -4.13 6.87 -33.65
N PRO A 149 -4.80 6.67 -34.81
CA PRO A 149 -6.18 7.12 -35.00
C PRO A 149 -7.16 6.45 -34.04
N SER A 150 -6.96 5.17 -33.73
CA SER A 150 -7.78 4.40 -32.79
C SER A 150 -7.63 4.91 -31.35
N LEU A 151 -6.40 5.21 -30.91
CA LEU A 151 -6.13 5.90 -29.64
C LEU A 151 -6.78 7.29 -29.60
N ARG A 152 -6.66 8.07 -30.68
CA ARG A 152 -7.27 9.41 -30.76
C ARG A 152 -8.79 9.35 -30.66
N ARG A 153 -9.43 8.39 -31.33
CA ARG A 153 -10.89 8.16 -31.23
C ARG A 153 -11.29 7.74 -29.82
N LEU A 154 -10.50 6.90 -29.16
CA LEU A 154 -10.76 6.44 -27.80
C LEU A 154 -10.70 7.57 -26.77
N PHE A 155 -9.63 8.39 -26.76
CA PHE A 155 -9.50 9.52 -25.83
C PHE A 155 -10.36 10.73 -26.20
N LYS A 156 -10.88 10.81 -27.43
CA LYS A 156 -11.89 11.81 -27.83
C LYS A 156 -13.27 11.49 -27.24
N ASN A 157 -13.52 10.26 -26.82
CA ASN A 157 -14.72 9.92 -26.06
C ASN A 157 -14.61 10.50 -24.64
N SER A 158 -15.35 11.59 -24.39
CA SER A 158 -15.34 12.32 -23.13
C SER A 158 -15.69 11.43 -21.92
N ILE A 159 -16.56 10.43 -22.09
CA ILE A 159 -16.93 9.50 -21.02
C ILE A 159 -15.73 8.61 -20.64
N PHE A 160 -15.02 8.06 -21.63
CA PHE A 160 -13.84 7.23 -21.38
C PHE A 160 -12.72 8.04 -20.70
N SER A 161 -12.46 9.25 -21.19
CA SER A 161 -11.42 10.15 -20.66
C SER A 161 -11.72 10.62 -19.22
N LEU A 162 -12.99 10.88 -18.89
CA LEU A 162 -13.38 11.20 -17.51
C LEU A 162 -13.28 9.99 -16.57
N MET A 163 -13.69 8.81 -17.04
CA MET A 163 -13.61 7.58 -16.25
C MET A 163 -12.17 7.13 -16.00
N ILE A 164 -11.27 7.28 -16.98
CA ILE A 164 -9.87 6.92 -16.78
C ILE A 164 -9.17 7.87 -15.81
N LEU A 165 -9.47 9.18 -15.87
CA LEU A 165 -8.96 10.16 -14.90
C LEU A 165 -9.46 9.84 -13.50
N THR A 166 -10.75 9.55 -13.35
CA THR A 166 -11.35 9.19 -12.06
C THR A 166 -10.74 7.90 -11.50
N ASN A 167 -10.60 6.86 -12.33
CA ASN A 167 -9.96 5.60 -11.93
C ASN A 167 -8.48 5.80 -11.57
N LEU A 168 -7.78 6.70 -12.26
CA LEU A 168 -6.40 7.00 -11.99
C LEU A 168 -6.24 7.61 -10.59
N VAL A 169 -7.05 8.62 -10.26
CA VAL A 169 -7.09 9.23 -8.93
C VAL A 169 -7.44 8.19 -7.88
N ALA A 170 -8.50 7.42 -8.10
CA ALA A 170 -8.96 6.40 -7.15
C ALA A 170 -7.87 5.35 -6.85
N VAL A 171 -7.22 4.81 -7.89
CA VAL A 171 -6.19 3.78 -7.71
C VAL A 171 -4.92 4.34 -7.07
N ASN A 172 -4.57 5.60 -7.39
CA ASN A 172 -3.39 6.25 -6.84
C ASN A 172 -3.43 6.32 -5.31
N GLY A 173 -4.50 6.85 -4.72
CA GLY A 173 -4.63 6.86 -3.26
C GLY A 173 -4.93 5.49 -2.65
N PHE A 174 -5.63 4.60 -3.35
CA PHE A 174 -5.81 3.23 -2.88
C PHE A 174 -4.46 2.51 -2.69
N ILE A 175 -3.52 2.67 -3.63
CA ILE A 175 -2.19 2.07 -3.55
C ILE A 175 -1.36 2.69 -2.43
N GLY A 176 -1.36 4.02 -2.31
CA GLY A 176 -0.70 4.71 -1.20
C GLY A 176 -1.22 4.26 0.17
N MET A 177 -2.54 4.20 0.33
CA MET A 177 -3.17 3.72 1.56
C MET A 177 -2.82 2.27 1.86
N ILE A 178 -2.95 1.34 0.90
CA ILE A 178 -2.64 -0.08 1.17
C ILE A 178 -1.18 -0.30 1.53
N THR A 179 -0.25 0.35 0.84
CA THR A 179 1.19 0.14 1.05
C THR A 179 1.65 0.63 2.42
N PHE A 180 1.13 1.77 2.91
CA PHE A 180 1.58 2.35 4.17
C PHE A 180 0.63 2.18 5.37
N LYS A 181 -0.58 1.65 5.18
CA LYS A 181 -1.54 1.41 6.27
C LYS A 181 -1.00 0.51 7.40
N PRO A 182 -0.27 -0.59 7.14
CA PRO A 182 0.33 -1.38 8.21
C PRO A 182 1.32 -0.57 9.05
N LYS A 183 2.13 0.27 8.38
CA LYS A 183 3.10 1.17 9.02
C LYS A 183 2.39 2.25 9.85
N PHE A 184 1.27 2.77 9.35
CA PHE A 184 0.42 3.68 10.12
C PHE A 184 -0.16 3.02 11.37
N MET A 185 -0.65 1.78 11.28
CA MET A 185 -1.14 1.04 12.44
C MET A 185 -0.04 0.77 13.48
N GLU A 186 1.19 0.56 13.02
CA GLU A 186 2.37 0.39 13.87
C GLU A 186 2.73 1.68 14.62
N GLN A 187 2.84 2.81 13.91
CA GLN A 187 3.32 4.05 14.50
C GLN A 187 2.26 4.79 15.33
N THR A 188 1.01 4.81 14.86
CA THR A 188 -0.08 5.55 15.51
C THR A 188 -0.71 4.77 16.66
N TYR A 189 -1.04 3.49 16.44
CA TYR A 189 -1.76 2.67 17.42
C TYR A 189 -0.86 1.70 18.20
N GLY A 190 0.44 1.65 17.91
CA GLY A 190 1.38 0.77 18.60
C GLY A 190 1.16 -0.72 18.33
N GLN A 191 0.46 -1.08 17.26
CA GLN A 191 0.22 -2.49 16.92
C GLN A 191 1.45 -3.08 16.21
N SER A 192 1.76 -4.36 16.45
CA SER A 192 2.84 -4.99 15.69
C SER A 192 2.49 -5.05 14.20
N ALA A 193 3.49 -4.92 13.32
CA ALA A 193 3.30 -5.04 11.87
C ALA A 193 2.57 -6.34 11.51
N SER A 194 2.91 -7.46 12.15
CA SER A 194 2.26 -8.76 11.94
C SER A 194 0.77 -8.75 12.30
N ARG A 195 0.40 -8.15 13.43
CA ARG A 195 -1.00 -8.06 13.86
C ARG A 195 -1.80 -7.14 12.97
N ALA A 196 -1.22 -6.02 12.55
CA ALA A 196 -1.84 -5.09 11.61
C ALA A 196 -2.14 -5.77 10.26
N ILE A 197 -1.13 -6.44 9.67
CA ILE A 197 -1.28 -7.18 8.41
C ILE A 197 -2.34 -8.28 8.54
N PHE A 198 -2.30 -9.06 9.63
CA PHE A 198 -3.27 -10.12 9.88
C PHE A 198 -4.71 -9.60 9.94
N LEU A 199 -4.94 -8.49 10.66
CA LEU A 199 -6.25 -7.87 10.78
C LEU A 199 -6.75 -7.28 9.46
N ILE A 200 -5.86 -6.64 8.67
CA ILE A 200 -6.19 -6.19 7.32
C ILE A 200 -6.61 -7.38 6.45
N GLY A 201 -5.85 -8.48 6.51
CA GLY A 201 -6.10 -9.69 5.73
C GLY A 201 -7.42 -10.37 6.06
N ILE A 202 -7.69 -10.62 7.35
CA ILE A 202 -8.89 -11.38 7.77
C ILE A 202 -10.16 -10.54 7.79
N MET A 203 -10.07 -9.22 7.97
CA MET A 203 -11.26 -8.35 8.07
C MET A 203 -11.54 -7.56 6.80
N ASN A 204 -10.55 -6.90 6.20
CA ASN A 204 -10.80 -6.00 5.07
C ASN A 204 -10.93 -6.76 3.75
N LEU A 205 -10.11 -7.78 3.48
CA LEU A 205 -10.16 -8.50 2.20
C LEU A 205 -11.50 -9.24 1.99
N PRO A 206 -12.06 -9.95 2.99
CA PRO A 206 -13.38 -10.57 2.83
C PRO A 206 -14.48 -9.53 2.63
N ALA A 207 -14.41 -8.39 3.33
CA ALA A 207 -15.37 -7.31 3.17
C ALA A 207 -15.37 -6.74 1.73
N VAL A 208 -14.19 -6.55 1.13
CA VAL A 208 -14.07 -6.14 -0.28
C VAL A 208 -14.68 -7.18 -1.22
N ALA A 209 -14.39 -8.47 -1.02
CA ALA A 209 -14.95 -9.54 -1.83
C ALA A 209 -16.49 -9.60 -1.73
N LEU A 210 -17.04 -9.54 -0.52
CA LEU A 210 -18.47 -9.48 -0.27
C LEU A 210 -19.12 -8.23 -0.88
N GLY A 211 -18.42 -7.09 -0.87
CA GLY A 211 -18.89 -5.87 -1.51
C GLY A 211 -19.03 -6.02 -3.02
N PHE A 212 -18.04 -6.57 -3.71
CA PHE A 212 -18.13 -6.83 -5.16
C PHE A 212 -19.28 -7.77 -5.53
N ILE A 213 -19.46 -8.85 -4.75
CA ILE A 213 -20.55 -9.82 -4.93
C ILE A 213 -21.89 -9.13 -4.71
N THR A 214 -22.04 -8.37 -3.63
CA THR A 214 -23.27 -7.64 -3.30
C THR A 214 -23.59 -6.60 -4.38
N GLY A 215 -22.59 -5.85 -4.86
CA GLY A 215 -22.72 -4.92 -5.98
C GLY A 215 -23.26 -5.59 -7.25
N GLY A 216 -22.69 -6.75 -7.62
CA GLY A 216 -23.16 -7.54 -8.76
C GLY A 216 -24.55 -8.15 -8.54
N PHE A 217 -24.84 -8.62 -7.33
CA PHE A 217 -26.15 -9.20 -6.96
C PHE A 217 -27.26 -8.16 -7.06
N VAL A 218 -27.06 -6.96 -6.51
CA VAL A 218 -28.02 -5.84 -6.59
C VAL A 218 -28.30 -5.47 -8.05
N MET A 219 -27.26 -5.37 -8.87
CA MET A 219 -27.43 -5.12 -10.31
C MET A 219 -28.28 -6.17 -11.01
N LYS A 220 -28.07 -7.45 -10.70
CA LYS A 220 -28.83 -8.55 -11.29
C LYS A 220 -30.27 -8.60 -10.78
N ARG A 221 -30.47 -8.43 -9.46
CA ARG A 221 -31.77 -8.57 -8.80
C ARG A 221 -32.75 -7.46 -9.18
N PHE A 222 -32.25 -6.24 -9.30
CA PHE A 222 -33.05 -5.05 -9.64
C PHE A 222 -32.98 -4.68 -11.13
N LYS A 223 -32.26 -5.47 -11.95
CA LYS A 223 -32.08 -5.24 -13.41
C LYS A 223 -31.71 -3.79 -13.71
N LEU A 224 -30.75 -3.24 -12.95
CA LEU A 224 -30.39 -1.82 -13.06
C LEU A 224 -29.84 -1.50 -14.45
N GLY A 225 -30.42 -0.49 -15.10
CA GLY A 225 -29.90 0.10 -16.32
C GLY A 225 -28.60 0.89 -16.08
N VAL A 226 -28.01 1.45 -17.14
CA VAL A 226 -26.72 2.20 -17.04
C VAL A 226 -26.85 3.39 -16.08
N VAL A 227 -27.98 4.09 -16.09
CA VAL A 227 -28.27 5.21 -15.18
C VAL A 227 -28.40 4.75 -13.73
N GLY A 228 -29.08 3.62 -13.47
CA GLY A 228 -29.22 3.05 -12.14
C GLY A 228 -27.90 2.53 -11.57
N ALA A 229 -27.08 1.88 -12.40
CA ALA A 229 -25.73 1.45 -12.05
C ALA A 229 -24.81 2.65 -11.75
N GLY A 230 -24.93 3.74 -12.52
CA GLY A 230 -24.27 5.01 -12.25
C GLY A 230 -24.62 5.57 -10.87
N ARG A 231 -25.92 5.71 -10.55
CA ARG A 231 -26.39 6.20 -9.25
C ARG A 231 -25.87 5.35 -8.09
N MET A 232 -25.98 4.02 -8.19
CA MET A 232 -25.45 3.10 -7.18
C MET A 232 -23.95 3.30 -6.94
N SER A 233 -23.17 3.45 -8.03
CA SER A 233 -21.74 3.69 -7.93
C SER A 233 -21.42 5.06 -7.32
N ILE A 234 -22.20 6.11 -7.60
CA ILE A 234 -22.05 7.44 -6.95
C ILE A 234 -22.29 7.30 -5.43
N SER A 235 -23.42 6.72 -5.04
CA SER A 235 -23.81 6.60 -3.64
C SER A 235 -22.80 5.79 -2.82
N ALA A 236 -22.25 4.72 -3.40
CA ALA A 236 -21.17 3.94 -2.79
C ALA A 236 -19.89 4.76 -2.59
N SER A 237 -19.45 5.52 -3.59
CA SER A 237 -18.26 6.39 -3.46
C SER A 237 -18.45 7.47 -2.39
N LEU A 238 -19.62 8.13 -2.34
CA LEU A 238 -19.94 9.13 -1.33
C LEU A 238 -20.00 8.54 0.08
N GLY A 239 -20.65 7.38 0.24
CA GLY A 239 -20.72 6.71 1.55
C GLY A 239 -19.35 6.26 2.05
N ALA A 240 -18.50 5.74 1.16
CA ALA A 240 -17.12 5.39 1.50
C ALA A 240 -16.31 6.64 1.90
N PHE A 241 -16.44 7.74 1.15
CA PHE A 241 -15.80 9.02 1.47
C PHE A 241 -16.17 9.49 2.88
N SER A 242 -17.46 9.51 3.22
CA SER A 242 -17.93 9.95 4.54
C SER A 242 -17.34 9.10 5.66
N LEU A 243 -17.24 7.79 5.49
CA LEU A 243 -16.68 6.89 6.49
C LEU A 243 -15.16 7.05 6.65
N PHE A 244 -14.44 7.28 5.56
CA PHE A 244 -12.99 7.57 5.63
C PHE A 244 -12.73 8.94 6.26
N ALA A 245 -13.57 9.95 5.99
CA ALA A 245 -13.48 11.26 6.63
C ALA A 245 -13.67 11.18 8.15
N VAL A 246 -14.52 10.29 8.67
CA VAL A 246 -14.67 10.10 10.13
C VAL A 246 -13.39 9.53 10.77
N GLN A 247 -12.62 8.71 10.05
CA GLN A 247 -11.38 8.12 10.58
C GLN A 247 -10.30 9.15 10.90
N ILE A 248 -10.35 10.34 10.28
CA ILE A 248 -9.45 11.49 10.51
C ILE A 248 -9.48 11.95 11.98
N PHE A 249 -10.62 11.79 12.66
CA PHE A 249 -10.80 12.24 14.04
C PHE A 249 -10.33 11.20 15.08
N LEU A 250 -9.97 9.99 14.64
CA LEU A 250 -9.50 8.92 15.52
C LEU A 250 -7.98 9.07 15.76
N HIS A 251 -7.60 10.12 16.49
CA HIS A 251 -6.20 10.45 16.81
C HIS A 251 -5.72 9.74 18.09
N CYS A 252 -4.50 9.18 18.06
CA CYS A 252 -3.74 8.84 19.26
C CYS A 252 -2.45 9.67 19.33
N ASP A 253 -2.11 10.08 20.54
CA ASP A 253 -0.90 10.84 20.82
C ASP A 253 0.37 10.02 20.54
N ASN A 254 1.49 10.73 20.40
CA ASN A 254 2.82 10.16 20.25
C ASN A 254 3.17 9.13 21.35
N ALA A 255 4.01 8.15 21.02
CA ALA A 255 4.58 7.27 22.04
C ALA A 255 5.43 8.12 22.98
N GLU A 256 5.32 7.90 24.28
CA GLU A 256 6.17 8.56 25.27
C GLU A 256 7.56 7.87 25.23
N VAL A 257 8.49 8.50 24.51
CA VAL A 257 9.87 8.04 24.32
C VAL A 257 10.83 9.10 24.87
N ALA A 258 11.58 8.73 25.90
CA ALA A 258 12.50 9.61 26.59
C ALA A 258 13.59 10.17 25.65
N GLY A 259 13.75 11.49 25.65
CA GLY A 259 14.71 12.22 24.85
C GLY A 259 14.31 12.48 23.38
N LEU A 260 13.14 12.02 22.95
CA LEU A 260 12.63 12.22 21.59
C LEU A 260 11.24 12.85 21.54
N THR A 261 10.28 12.34 22.30
CA THR A 261 8.90 12.88 22.36
C THR A 261 8.54 13.45 23.72
N VAL A 262 9.19 12.95 24.77
CA VAL A 262 9.13 13.47 26.14
C VAL A 262 10.55 13.63 26.68
N SER A 263 10.77 14.59 27.57
CA SER A 263 12.03 14.72 28.29
C SER A 263 12.21 13.54 29.26
N TYR A 264 13.43 13.33 29.77
CA TYR A 264 13.68 12.34 30.83
C TYR A 264 12.90 12.62 32.13
N GLN A 265 12.39 13.85 32.29
CA GLN A 265 11.55 14.27 33.41
C GLN A 265 10.04 14.13 33.11
N GLY A 266 9.67 13.60 31.95
CA GLY A 266 8.26 13.40 31.55
C GLY A 266 7.58 14.63 30.93
N ALA A 267 8.31 15.72 30.68
CA ALA A 267 7.73 16.90 30.03
C ALA A 267 7.56 16.66 28.51
N PRO A 268 6.40 16.95 27.90
CA PRO A 268 6.16 16.73 26.47
C PRO A 268 7.02 17.70 25.64
N GLN A 269 8.11 17.20 25.06
CA GLN A 269 9.03 17.98 24.23
C GLN A 269 9.56 17.12 23.09
N VAL A 270 9.21 17.50 21.86
CA VAL A 270 9.65 16.80 20.65
C VAL A 270 11.01 17.34 20.22
N SER A 271 12.02 16.47 20.18
CA SER A 271 13.38 16.79 19.74
C SER A 271 13.79 15.92 18.57
N TYR A 272 14.39 16.55 17.57
CA TYR A 272 15.01 15.88 16.42
C TYR A 272 16.54 15.69 16.61
N SER A 273 17.11 16.27 17.67
CA SER A 273 18.54 16.14 17.97
C SER A 273 18.84 14.79 18.62
N GLN A 274 19.94 14.15 18.23
CA GLN A 274 20.36 12.90 18.87
C GLN A 274 20.95 13.12 20.27
N GLN A 275 21.37 14.35 20.60
CA GLN A 275 21.97 14.67 21.89
C GLN A 275 20.96 14.65 23.04
N THR A 276 19.66 14.84 22.76
CA THR A 276 18.60 14.81 23.77
C THR A 276 18.30 13.40 24.30
N LEU A 277 18.90 12.36 23.69
CA LEU A 277 18.89 10.99 24.23
C LEU A 277 19.85 10.83 25.41
N LEU A 278 20.83 11.71 25.59
CA LEU A 278 21.73 11.71 26.74
C LEU A 278 21.17 12.57 27.87
N SER A 279 21.31 12.08 29.09
CA SER A 279 20.88 12.74 30.32
C SER A 279 21.88 12.40 31.42
N GLN A 280 21.88 13.16 32.52
CA GLN A 280 22.78 12.94 33.65
C GLN A 280 22.72 11.49 34.17
N CYS A 281 21.54 10.85 34.11
CA CYS A 281 21.33 9.49 34.58
C CYS A 281 21.99 8.39 33.72
N ASN A 282 22.21 8.62 32.42
CA ASN A 282 22.80 7.64 31.51
C ASN A 282 24.24 7.94 31.09
N MET A 283 24.80 9.09 31.52
CA MET A 283 26.19 9.46 31.24
C MET A 283 27.23 8.51 31.86
N GLY A 284 26.85 7.77 32.91
CA GLY A 284 27.70 6.73 33.51
C GLY A 284 27.94 5.52 32.60
N CYS A 285 27.27 5.44 31.45
CA CYS A 285 27.46 4.44 30.43
C CYS A 285 27.80 5.12 29.09
N SER A 286 28.86 4.68 28.40
CA SER A 286 29.22 5.18 27.07
C SER A 286 28.24 4.66 25.99
N CYS A 287 26.96 5.04 26.12
CA CYS A 287 25.88 4.52 25.31
C CYS A 287 26.01 4.95 23.85
N SER A 288 25.93 3.98 22.94
CA SER A 288 25.84 4.26 21.52
C SER A 288 24.46 4.86 21.19
N LEU A 289 24.48 6.07 20.63
CA LEU A 289 23.28 6.74 20.13
C LEU A 289 22.74 6.11 18.85
N LYS A 290 23.43 5.15 18.23
CA LYS A 290 23.02 4.54 16.96
C LYS A 290 22.07 3.36 17.14
N HIS A 291 22.14 2.65 18.27
CA HIS A 291 21.29 1.48 18.53
C HIS A 291 19.85 1.87 18.87
N TRP A 292 18.92 1.01 18.49
CA TRP A 292 17.49 1.16 18.75
C TRP A 292 16.92 -0.19 19.18
N ASP A 293 16.90 -0.39 20.50
CA ASP A 293 16.39 -1.61 21.15
C ASP A 293 15.46 -1.15 22.28
N PRO A 294 14.23 -0.71 21.93
CA PRO A 294 13.38 -0.02 22.88
C PRO A 294 13.04 -0.91 24.06
N VAL A 295 13.05 -0.32 25.25
CA VAL A 295 12.63 -0.97 26.49
C VAL A 295 11.50 -0.18 27.14
N CYS A 296 10.53 -0.89 27.68
CA CYS A 296 9.41 -0.31 28.40
C CYS A 296 9.72 -0.36 29.89
N ALA A 297 9.79 0.82 30.51
CA ALA A 297 9.97 0.96 31.94
C ALA A 297 8.62 0.86 32.68
N TYR A 298 8.68 0.52 33.96
CA TYR A 298 7.49 0.41 34.81
C TYR A 298 6.69 1.72 34.95
N ASN A 299 7.33 2.88 34.75
CA ASN A 299 6.69 4.19 34.74
C ASN A 299 5.91 4.49 33.44
N GLY A 300 5.77 3.52 32.53
CA GLY A 300 5.04 3.65 31.27
C GLY A 300 5.81 4.40 30.17
N MET A 301 7.03 4.86 30.43
CA MET A 301 7.88 5.52 29.44
C MET A 301 8.77 4.51 28.69
N THR A 302 8.92 4.73 27.39
CA THR A 302 9.82 3.93 26.55
C THR A 302 11.19 4.60 26.44
N TYR A 303 12.26 3.82 26.60
CA TYR A 303 13.62 4.29 26.38
C TYR A 303 14.19 3.66 25.10
N ALA A 304 15.02 4.39 24.37
CA ALA A 304 15.51 3.96 23.05
C ALA A 304 16.47 2.75 23.12
N SER A 305 17.12 2.51 24.27
CA SER A 305 17.92 1.30 24.53
C SER A 305 18.01 1.03 26.04
N PRO A 306 18.36 -0.19 26.47
CA PRO A 306 18.60 -0.50 27.89
C PRO A 306 19.71 0.37 28.49
N CYS A 307 20.75 0.70 27.71
CA CYS A 307 21.83 1.58 28.13
C CYS A 307 21.33 3.02 28.36
N LEU A 308 20.49 3.54 27.46
CA LEU A 308 19.93 4.88 27.59
C LEU A 308 18.91 4.98 28.74
N ALA A 309 18.32 3.85 29.17
CA ALA A 309 17.57 3.73 30.41
C ALA A 309 18.47 3.63 31.67
N GLY A 310 19.79 3.50 31.51
CA GLY A 310 20.76 3.40 32.59
C GLY A 310 20.77 2.03 33.29
N CYS A 311 20.31 0.97 32.63
CA CYS A 311 20.25 -0.37 33.21
C CYS A 311 21.62 -1.05 33.25
N GLN A 312 21.94 -1.69 34.38
CA GLN A 312 23.25 -2.33 34.60
C GLN A 312 23.23 -3.85 34.45
N THR A 313 22.11 -4.49 34.77
CA THR A 313 22.00 -5.95 34.76
C THR A 313 20.82 -6.40 33.90
N SER A 314 20.94 -7.57 33.29
CA SER A 314 19.87 -8.21 32.54
C SER A 314 19.65 -9.63 33.06
N SER A 315 18.39 -10.05 33.11
CA SER A 315 17.97 -11.38 33.55
C SER A 315 16.93 -11.94 32.59
N GLY A 316 16.97 -13.24 32.35
CA GLY A 316 16.07 -13.94 31.43
C GLY A 316 16.66 -14.23 30.05
N SER A 317 15.80 -14.64 29.11
CA SER A 317 16.19 -14.96 27.74
C SER A 317 15.04 -14.66 26.77
N GLY A 318 15.37 -14.20 25.56
CA GLY A 318 14.40 -13.90 24.51
C GLY A 318 13.41 -12.79 24.89
N ARG A 319 12.10 -13.04 24.75
CA ARG A 319 11.02 -12.08 25.05
C ARG A 319 10.81 -11.83 26.55
N ALA A 320 11.30 -12.72 27.42
CA ALA A 320 11.21 -12.59 28.86
C ALA A 320 12.46 -11.91 29.47
N MET A 321 13.25 -11.21 28.65
CA MET A 321 14.39 -10.41 29.11
C MET A 321 13.91 -9.21 29.93
N VAL A 322 14.40 -9.11 31.15
CA VAL A 322 14.17 -8.00 32.08
C VAL A 322 15.51 -7.35 32.40
N PHE A 323 15.56 -6.03 32.26
CA PHE A 323 16.70 -5.21 32.64
C PHE A 323 16.44 -4.62 34.02
N ASN A 324 17.42 -4.71 34.91
CA ASN A 324 17.30 -4.26 36.29
C ASN A 324 18.36 -3.19 36.61
N ASN A 325 18.11 -2.46 37.70
CA ASN A 325 18.95 -1.38 38.21
C ASN A 325 19.15 -0.26 37.18
N CYS A 326 18.03 0.25 36.66
CA CYS A 326 18.00 1.31 35.65
C CYS A 326 17.94 2.69 36.31
N THR A 327 19.01 3.48 36.18
CA THR A 327 19.18 4.77 36.86
C THR A 327 18.30 5.90 36.30
N CYS A 328 17.83 5.80 35.05
CA CYS A 328 16.99 6.83 34.43
C CYS A 328 15.48 6.63 34.69
N ILE A 329 15.10 5.56 35.38
CA ILE A 329 13.71 5.26 35.73
C ILE A 329 13.47 5.77 37.14
N THR A 330 13.18 7.06 37.28
CA THR A 330 12.86 7.69 38.58
C THR A 330 11.52 8.38 38.50
N GLU A 331 10.57 7.96 39.34
CA GLU A 331 9.38 8.76 39.65
C GLU A 331 9.73 9.78 40.74
N ALA A 332 9.32 11.03 40.54
CA ALA A 332 9.60 12.12 41.47
C ALA A 332 8.90 11.99 42.85
N MET A 333 8.09 10.95 43.10
CA MET A 333 7.23 10.90 44.30
C MET A 333 7.10 9.55 45.05
N THR A 334 7.71 8.44 44.61
CA THR A 334 7.64 7.16 45.35
C THR A 334 8.94 6.34 45.26
N PRO A 335 9.71 6.18 46.37
CA PRO A 335 11.01 5.47 46.39
C PRO A 335 10.94 3.94 46.25
N ALA A 336 9.77 3.36 45.99
CA ALA A 336 9.52 1.92 46.01
C ALA A 336 9.11 1.33 44.64
N ALA A 337 9.36 2.05 43.54
CA ALA A 337 9.12 1.52 42.21
C ALA A 337 10.32 0.65 41.77
N ASN A 338 10.03 -0.57 41.32
CA ASN A 338 11.03 -1.46 40.74
C ASN A 338 11.71 -0.77 39.55
N THR A 339 13.02 -0.47 39.64
CA THR A 339 13.84 0.13 38.57
C THR A 339 14.18 -0.89 37.48
N SER A 340 13.13 -1.47 36.90
CA SER A 340 13.23 -2.50 35.89
C SER A 340 12.53 -2.09 34.60
N ALA A 341 13.04 -2.60 33.49
CA ALA A 341 12.49 -2.40 32.17
C ALA A 341 12.43 -3.73 31.41
N VAL A 342 11.40 -3.90 30.58
CA VAL A 342 11.21 -5.08 29.75
C VAL A 342 11.46 -4.74 28.28
N LEU A 343 11.86 -5.74 27.48
CA LEU A 343 12.09 -5.54 26.05
C LEU A 343 10.80 -5.15 25.31
N GLY A 344 10.86 -4.13 24.47
CA GLY A 344 9.74 -3.64 23.66
C GLY A 344 9.31 -2.22 24.00
N GLN A 345 8.42 -1.66 23.20
CA GLN A 345 7.80 -0.36 23.49
C GLN A 345 6.64 -0.53 24.46
N CYS A 346 6.38 0.47 25.31
CA CYS A 346 5.21 0.45 26.17
C CYS A 346 3.92 0.47 25.35
N SER A 347 2.91 -0.25 25.84
CA SER A 347 1.56 -0.19 25.27
C SER A 347 1.03 1.24 25.30
N ARG A 348 0.28 1.63 24.28
CA ARG A 348 -0.38 2.95 24.28
C ARG A 348 -1.47 2.99 25.36
N LYS A 349 -1.84 4.20 25.78
CA LYS A 349 -2.93 4.44 26.75
C LYS A 349 -4.20 3.69 26.32
N SER A 350 -4.98 3.21 27.28
CA SER A 350 -6.17 2.36 27.06
C SER A 350 -7.22 2.98 26.12
N ASP A 351 -7.33 4.30 26.08
CA ASP A 351 -8.18 5.02 25.12
C ASP A 351 -7.79 4.79 23.65
N CYS A 352 -6.51 4.53 23.38
CA CYS A 352 -6.03 4.29 22.03
C CYS A 352 -6.46 2.94 21.48
N ASP A 353 -6.58 1.91 22.33
CA ASP A 353 -7.09 0.59 21.93
C ASP A 353 -8.58 0.67 21.51
N ARG A 354 -9.38 1.50 22.19
CA ARG A 354 -10.77 1.76 21.80
C ARG A 354 -10.83 2.47 20.45
N LYS A 355 -10.04 3.52 20.26
CA LYS A 355 -9.95 4.26 18.98
C LYS A 355 -9.50 3.35 17.83
N PHE A 356 -8.54 2.46 18.07
CA PHE A 356 -8.08 1.46 17.10
C PHE A 356 -9.20 0.51 16.65
N LYS A 357 -10.01 -0.01 17.57
CA LYS A 357 -11.14 -0.89 17.24
C LYS A 357 -12.18 -0.18 16.39
N ILE A 358 -12.50 1.07 16.72
CA ILE A 358 -13.44 1.90 15.94
C ILE A 358 -12.86 2.17 14.54
N TYR A 359 -11.58 2.53 14.45
CA TYR A 359 -10.89 2.74 13.18
C TYR A 359 -10.95 1.49 12.29
N MET A 360 -10.70 0.32 12.86
CA MET A 360 -10.79 -0.95 12.12
C MET A 360 -12.21 -1.26 11.66
N ALA A 361 -13.23 -1.03 12.49
CA ALA A 361 -14.62 -1.24 12.12
C ALA A 361 -15.05 -0.31 10.97
N LEU A 362 -14.72 0.98 11.05
CA LEU A 362 -15.01 1.96 9.99
C LEU A 362 -14.25 1.64 8.70
N SER A 363 -13.00 1.18 8.80
CA SER A 363 -12.21 0.75 7.64
C SER A 363 -12.88 -0.40 6.90
N VAL A 364 -13.38 -1.41 7.63
CA VAL A 364 -14.04 -2.58 7.05
C VAL A 364 -15.35 -2.17 6.36
N LEU A 365 -16.16 -1.35 7.03
CA LEU A 365 -17.42 -0.85 6.47
C LEU A 365 -17.19 0.02 5.23
N GLY A 366 -16.21 0.93 5.28
CA GLY A 366 -15.83 1.78 4.15
C GLY A 366 -15.32 0.96 2.96
N ALA A 367 -14.50 -0.07 3.20
CA ALA A 367 -14.01 -0.97 2.16
C ALA A 367 -15.15 -1.78 1.51
N PHE A 368 -16.11 -2.27 2.30
CA PHE A 368 -17.30 -2.96 1.79
C PHE A 368 -18.16 -2.04 0.91
N ILE A 369 -18.49 -0.84 1.40
CA ILE A 369 -19.33 0.12 0.67
C ILE A 369 -18.64 0.57 -0.62
N SER A 370 -17.34 0.87 -0.58
CA SER A 370 -16.56 1.20 -1.78
C SER A 370 -16.62 0.06 -2.81
N ALA A 371 -16.43 -1.19 -2.39
CA ALA A 371 -16.47 -2.35 -3.27
C ALA A 371 -17.86 -2.61 -3.89
N CYS A 372 -18.95 -2.32 -3.18
CA CYS A 372 -20.32 -2.37 -3.73
C CYS A 372 -20.49 -1.46 -4.97
N GLY A 373 -19.77 -0.33 -5.03
CA GLY A 373 -19.78 0.60 -6.16
C GLY A 373 -18.88 0.21 -7.34
N GLY A 374 -17.98 -0.76 -7.13
CA GLY A 374 -16.97 -1.18 -8.11
C GLY A 374 -17.54 -1.91 -9.32
N THR A 375 -18.35 -2.97 -9.10
CA THR A 375 -18.97 -3.74 -10.19
C THR A 375 -19.88 -2.86 -11.07
N PRO A 376 -20.80 -2.04 -10.52
CA PRO A 376 -21.60 -1.11 -11.30
C PRO A 376 -20.75 -0.09 -12.07
N GLY A 377 -19.69 0.45 -11.45
CA GLY A 377 -18.77 1.37 -12.10
C GLY A 377 -18.08 0.74 -13.32
N TYR A 378 -17.60 -0.49 -13.17
CA TYR A 378 -16.95 -1.22 -14.28
C TYR A 378 -17.92 -1.55 -15.43
N ILE A 379 -19.18 -1.88 -15.13
CA ILE A 379 -20.18 -2.17 -16.17
C ILE A 379 -20.59 -0.90 -16.93
N VAL A 380 -20.68 0.25 -16.26
CA VAL A 380 -20.90 1.55 -16.92
C VAL A 380 -19.77 1.87 -17.89
N LEU A 381 -18.52 1.60 -17.52
CA LEU A 381 -17.38 1.76 -18.42
C LEU A 381 -17.54 0.91 -19.68
N LEU A 382 -17.79 -0.40 -19.52
CA LEU A 382 -17.91 -1.33 -20.64
C LEU A 382 -19.07 -1.01 -21.59
N ARG A 383 -20.15 -0.43 -21.09
CA ARG A 383 -21.32 -0.04 -21.91
C ARG A 383 -21.16 1.31 -22.58
N SER A 384 -20.21 2.14 -22.14
CA SER A 384 -19.95 3.48 -22.72
C SER A 384 -18.96 3.44 -23.89
N ILE A 385 -18.34 2.28 -24.14
CA ILE A 385 -17.31 2.09 -25.16
C ILE A 385 -17.88 1.24 -26.29
N GLN A 386 -17.62 1.65 -27.54
CA GLN A 386 -18.01 0.91 -28.74
C GLN A 386 -17.40 -0.51 -28.74
N PRO A 387 -18.13 -1.55 -29.20
CA PRO A 387 -17.71 -2.95 -29.11
C PRO A 387 -16.31 -3.21 -29.68
N ASP A 388 -15.95 -2.53 -30.77
CA ASP A 388 -14.69 -2.74 -31.48
C ASP A 388 -13.45 -2.19 -30.74
N LEU A 389 -13.66 -1.29 -29.77
CA LEU A 389 -12.60 -0.61 -29.02
C LEU A 389 -12.46 -1.09 -27.57
N LYS A 390 -13.30 -2.02 -27.10
CA LYS A 390 -13.35 -2.42 -25.67
C LYS A 390 -12.05 -3.04 -25.17
N SER A 391 -11.46 -3.96 -25.95
CA SER A 391 -10.21 -4.63 -25.56
C SER A 391 -9.04 -3.65 -25.49
N LEU A 392 -8.94 -2.75 -26.48
CA LEU A 392 -7.95 -1.68 -26.50
C LEU A 392 -8.14 -0.74 -25.31
N ALA A 393 -9.38 -0.34 -25.02
CA ALA A 393 -9.70 0.54 -23.92
C ALA A 393 -9.37 -0.04 -22.54
N LEU A 394 -9.68 -1.32 -22.32
CA LEU A 394 -9.32 -2.03 -21.08
C LEU A 394 -7.81 -2.19 -20.94
N GLY A 395 -7.12 -2.49 -22.04
CA GLY A 395 -5.66 -2.53 -22.08
C GLY A 395 -5.03 -1.18 -21.72
N MET A 396 -5.53 -0.10 -22.32
CA MET A 396 -5.01 1.26 -22.10
C MET A 396 -5.36 1.80 -20.71
N GLN A 397 -6.56 1.51 -20.20
CA GLN A 397 -6.94 1.77 -18.82
C GLN A 397 -5.99 1.08 -17.86
N THR A 398 -5.73 -0.22 -18.07
CA THR A 398 -4.81 -0.98 -17.21
C THR A 398 -3.41 -0.37 -17.26
N LEU A 399 -2.88 -0.09 -18.47
CA LEU A 399 -1.57 0.52 -18.64
C LEU A 399 -1.46 1.84 -17.85
N ILE A 400 -2.35 2.79 -18.10
CA ILE A 400 -2.31 4.13 -17.49
C ILE A 400 -2.44 4.06 -15.97
N VAL A 401 -3.40 3.27 -15.48
CA VAL A 401 -3.64 3.10 -14.05
C VAL A 401 -2.45 2.45 -13.35
N ARG A 402 -1.77 1.48 -13.98
CA ARG A 402 -0.56 0.87 -13.40
C ARG A 402 0.63 1.82 -13.44
N THR A 403 0.86 2.51 -14.56
CA THR A 403 2.00 3.42 -14.69
C THR A 403 1.88 4.64 -13.79
N LEU A 404 0.78 5.38 -13.90
CA LEU A 404 0.61 6.68 -13.24
C LEU A 404 -0.07 6.53 -11.87
N GLY A 405 -0.90 5.52 -11.70
CA GLY A 405 -1.60 5.25 -10.45
C GLY A 405 -0.86 4.29 -9.53
N GLY A 406 0.06 3.47 -10.04
CA GLY A 406 0.77 2.47 -9.24
C GLY A 406 2.16 2.89 -8.78
N ILE A 407 2.92 3.56 -9.64
CA ILE A 407 4.36 3.76 -9.42
C ILE A 407 4.68 5.03 -8.63
N PRO A 408 4.10 6.21 -8.95
CA PRO A 408 4.32 7.43 -8.17
C PRO A 408 3.87 7.33 -6.69
N PRO A 409 2.70 6.76 -6.32
CA PRO A 409 2.18 6.84 -4.96
C PRO A 409 3.13 6.28 -3.90
N PRO A 410 3.64 5.04 -3.99
CA PRO A 410 4.57 4.52 -3.00
C PRO A 410 5.81 5.41 -2.80
N ILE A 411 6.30 6.03 -3.87
CA ILE A 411 7.50 6.88 -3.85
C ILE A 411 7.24 8.18 -3.08
N TYR A 412 6.22 8.96 -3.46
CA TYR A 412 5.99 10.25 -2.81
C TYR A 412 5.37 10.11 -1.42
N PHE A 413 4.50 9.13 -1.17
CA PHE A 413 3.99 8.85 0.17
C PHE A 413 5.12 8.35 1.07
N GLY A 414 6.01 7.49 0.56
CA GLY A 414 7.21 7.05 1.29
C GLY A 414 8.13 8.22 1.65
N ALA A 415 8.37 9.14 0.71
CA ALA A 415 9.15 10.36 0.97
C ALA A 415 8.47 11.30 1.98
N LEU A 416 7.15 11.44 1.94
CA LEU A 416 6.39 12.23 2.91
C LEU A 416 6.51 11.65 4.32
N ILE A 417 6.41 10.33 4.44
CA ILE A 417 6.59 9.60 5.71
C ILE A 417 8.00 9.82 6.26
N ASP A 418 9.02 9.68 5.41
CA ASP A 418 10.43 9.83 5.80
C ASP A 418 10.74 11.23 6.36
N ARG A 419 10.01 12.28 5.95
CA ARG A 419 10.14 13.65 6.53
C ARG A 419 9.71 13.74 7.99
N THR A 420 8.83 12.84 8.44
CA THR A 420 8.31 12.84 9.82
C THR A 420 9.18 12.05 10.79
N CYS A 421 10.34 11.56 10.33
CA CYS A 421 11.23 10.73 11.13
C CYS A 421 11.85 11.51 12.30
N LEU A 422 11.69 10.97 13.52
CA LEU A 422 12.36 11.45 14.73
C LEU A 422 13.70 10.76 14.94
N LYS A 423 13.79 9.45 14.61
CA LYS A 423 15.00 8.66 14.82
C LYS A 423 15.38 7.84 13.59
N TRP A 424 16.44 8.27 12.90
CA TRP A 424 17.05 7.52 11.81
C TRP A 424 17.90 6.35 12.33
N GLY A 425 17.77 5.19 11.71
CA GLY A 425 18.76 4.12 11.78
C GLY A 425 20.05 4.51 11.05
N THR A 426 21.12 3.76 11.29
CA THR A 426 22.43 3.96 10.63
C THR A 426 22.85 2.67 9.97
N LYS A 427 23.32 2.72 8.72
CA LYS A 427 23.84 1.54 8.02
C LYS A 427 25.19 1.12 8.58
N GLN A 428 25.56 -0.16 8.44
CA GLN A 428 26.85 -0.68 8.89
C GLN A 428 28.05 0.05 8.22
N CYS A 429 27.91 0.44 6.96
CA CYS A 429 28.94 1.21 6.22
C CYS A 429 28.85 2.74 6.42
N GLY A 430 28.03 3.22 7.37
CA GLY A 430 27.76 4.64 7.56
C GLY A 430 26.62 5.18 6.67
N GLY A 431 26.03 6.31 7.07
CA GLY A 431 24.90 6.95 6.40
C GLY A 431 23.52 6.63 6.99
N ARG A 432 22.48 7.32 6.51
CA ARG A 432 21.09 7.20 6.99
C ARG A 432 20.47 5.85 6.56
N GLY A 433 19.90 5.14 7.53
CA GLY A 433 19.20 3.88 7.38
C GLY A 433 17.68 4.01 7.43
N ALA A 434 16.98 2.96 7.85
CA ALA A 434 15.52 3.01 8.02
C ALA A 434 15.14 3.83 9.26
N CYS A 435 14.06 4.61 9.18
CA CYS A 435 13.57 5.33 10.34
C CYS A 435 12.95 4.37 11.37
N ARG A 436 13.30 4.55 12.63
CA ARG A 436 12.92 3.68 13.75
C ARG A 436 11.71 4.20 14.53
N LEU A 437 11.58 5.52 14.62
CA LEU A 437 10.47 6.23 15.28
C LEU A 437 10.06 7.45 14.44
N TYR A 438 8.76 7.57 14.20
CA TYR A 438 8.15 8.70 13.50
C TYR A 438 7.36 9.58 14.47
N ASN A 439 7.24 10.87 14.16
CA ASN A 439 6.32 11.75 14.86
C ASN A 439 4.90 11.42 14.41
N ALA A 440 4.13 10.71 15.24
CA ALA A 440 2.78 10.27 14.92
C ALA A 440 1.83 11.44 14.67
N ASN A 441 2.04 12.61 15.26
CA ASN A 441 1.18 13.79 15.02
C ASN A 441 1.39 14.32 13.60
N VAL A 442 2.64 14.59 13.22
CA VAL A 442 2.97 15.08 11.86
C VAL A 442 2.73 13.99 10.81
N PHE A 443 2.96 12.72 11.16
CA PHE A 443 2.67 11.58 10.31
C PHE A 443 1.16 11.44 10.05
N GLN A 444 0.34 11.66 11.08
CA GLN A 444 -1.11 11.72 10.95
C GLN A 444 -1.57 12.96 10.18
N ASP A 445 -0.96 14.13 10.36
CA ASP A 445 -1.28 15.33 9.58
C ASP A 445 -0.88 15.16 8.11
N GLY A 446 0.27 14.53 7.83
CA GLY A 446 0.69 14.14 6.48
C GLY A 446 -0.29 13.15 5.86
N GLN A 447 -0.77 12.18 6.64
CA GLN A 447 -1.80 11.25 6.19
C GLN A 447 -3.18 11.93 6.06
N LYS A 448 -3.54 12.92 6.89
CA LYS A 448 -4.75 13.74 6.73
C LYS A 448 -4.70 14.52 5.44
N ILE A 449 -3.64 15.29 5.21
CA ILE A 449 -3.48 16.09 3.98
C ILE A 449 -3.52 15.19 2.74
N ALA A 450 -2.81 14.06 2.80
CA ALA A 450 -2.87 13.04 1.76
C ALA A 450 -4.28 12.51 1.52
N THR A 451 -4.99 12.16 2.59
CA THR A 451 -6.32 11.56 2.55
C THR A 451 -7.37 12.60 2.16
N ASP A 452 -7.26 13.86 2.58
CA ASP A 452 -8.14 14.99 2.26
C ASP A 452 -7.97 15.46 0.83
N ILE A 453 -6.72 15.62 0.36
CA ILE A 453 -6.46 15.90 -1.06
C ILE A 453 -6.98 14.75 -1.90
N TRP A 454 -6.74 13.50 -1.49
CA TRP A 454 -7.20 12.34 -2.23
C TRP A 454 -8.73 12.20 -2.23
N LEU A 455 -9.38 12.33 -1.08
CA LEU A 455 -10.82 12.28 -0.91
C LEU A 455 -11.51 13.43 -1.65
N ALA A 456 -10.95 14.65 -1.61
CA ALA A 456 -11.48 15.79 -2.34
C ALA A 456 -11.34 15.62 -3.85
N VAL A 457 -10.17 15.16 -4.33
CA VAL A 457 -9.94 14.94 -5.76
C VAL A 457 -10.78 13.75 -6.26
N ASP A 458 -10.87 12.65 -5.50
CA ASP A 458 -11.73 11.51 -5.87
C ASP A 458 -13.21 11.91 -5.85
N ALA A 459 -13.69 12.58 -4.80
CA ALA A 459 -15.08 13.05 -4.73
C ALA A 459 -15.42 14.02 -5.86
N VAL A 460 -14.55 14.99 -6.17
CA VAL A 460 -14.76 15.95 -7.26
C VAL A 460 -14.70 15.25 -8.62
N CYS A 461 -13.70 14.41 -8.87
CA CYS A 461 -13.59 13.66 -10.12
C CYS A 461 -14.76 12.70 -10.32
N VAL A 462 -15.14 11.96 -9.28
CA VAL A 462 -16.28 11.02 -9.29
C VAL A 462 -17.59 11.76 -9.48
N LEU A 463 -17.83 12.86 -8.76
CA LEU A 463 -19.06 13.63 -8.86
C LEU A 463 -19.18 14.27 -10.25
N LEU A 464 -18.14 14.93 -10.73
CA LEU A 464 -18.14 15.58 -12.05
C LEU A 464 -18.26 14.56 -13.18
N ALA A 465 -17.48 13.47 -13.14
CA ALA A 465 -17.56 12.42 -14.16
C ALA A 465 -18.93 11.75 -14.17
N LYS A 466 -19.49 11.42 -13.00
CA LYS A 466 -20.77 10.70 -12.94
C LYS A 466 -21.98 11.61 -13.14
N LEU A 467 -21.91 12.90 -12.80
CA LEU A 467 -22.92 13.91 -13.20
C LEU A 467 -22.91 14.13 -14.71
N PHE A 468 -21.72 14.28 -15.31
CA PHE A 468 -21.57 14.42 -16.75
C PHE A 468 -22.08 13.18 -17.49
N ILE A 469 -21.71 11.98 -17.04
CA ILE A 469 -22.19 10.71 -17.60
C ILE A 469 -23.71 10.57 -17.44
N SER A 470 -24.26 10.92 -16.27
CA SER A 470 -25.71 10.86 -16.05
C SER A 470 -26.46 11.85 -16.94
N GLY A 471 -25.96 13.08 -17.09
CA GLY A 471 -26.53 14.07 -18.00
C GLY A 471 -26.43 13.66 -19.47
N HIS A 472 -25.29 13.11 -19.89
CA HIS A 472 -25.08 12.64 -21.25
C HIS A 472 -25.95 11.41 -21.59
N LEU A 473 -26.07 10.46 -20.65
CA LEU A 473 -26.95 9.27 -20.79
C LEU A 473 -28.43 9.65 -20.76
N TYR A 474 -28.81 10.61 -19.92
CA TYR A 474 -30.17 11.14 -19.89
C TYR A 474 -30.53 11.82 -21.22
N LYS A 475 -29.62 12.63 -21.77
CA LYS A 475 -29.80 13.31 -23.06
C LYS A 475 -29.87 12.32 -24.24
N THR A 476 -29.04 11.28 -24.24
CA THR A 476 -29.10 10.23 -25.29
C THR A 476 -30.36 9.39 -25.20
N LYS A 477 -30.81 9.04 -23.99
CA LYS A 477 -32.08 8.34 -23.80
C LYS A 477 -33.29 9.20 -24.22
N CYS A 478 -33.27 10.48 -23.87
CA CYS A 478 -34.31 11.43 -24.28
C CYS A 478 -34.34 11.58 -25.81
N ASN A 479 -33.18 11.66 -26.47
CA ASN A 479 -33.10 11.71 -27.92
C ASN A 479 -33.56 10.41 -28.59
N SER A 480 -33.27 9.23 -28.03
CA SER A 480 -33.77 7.96 -28.59
C SER A 480 -35.29 7.84 -28.43
N GLU A 481 -35.84 8.20 -27.28
CA GLU A 481 -37.30 8.18 -27.07
C GLU A 481 -37.99 9.24 -27.96
N LEU A 482 -37.39 10.41 -28.17
CA LEU A 482 -37.91 11.43 -29.10
C LEU A 482 -37.86 10.96 -30.57
N HIS A 483 -36.83 10.22 -30.96
CA HIS A 483 -36.71 9.67 -32.32
C HIS A 483 -37.70 8.53 -32.59
N ASP A 484 -37.99 7.71 -31.57
CA ASP A 484 -39.03 6.67 -31.63
C ASP A 484 -40.43 7.30 -31.69
N ILE A 485 -40.68 8.37 -30.93
CA ILE A 485 -41.94 9.14 -31.00
C ILE A 485 -42.11 9.81 -32.38
N HIS A 486 -41.04 10.36 -32.96
CA HIS A 486 -41.09 10.97 -34.29
C HIS A 486 -41.33 9.93 -35.39
N ASN A 487 -40.74 8.73 -35.29
CA ASN A 487 -41.00 7.63 -36.24
C ASN A 487 -42.42 7.04 -36.11
N VAL A 488 -42.97 6.98 -34.90
CA VAL A 488 -44.37 6.58 -34.67
C VAL A 488 -45.33 7.66 -35.18
N GLY A 489 -45.01 8.95 -34.99
CA GLY A 489 -45.80 10.08 -35.50
C GLY A 489 -45.83 10.18 -37.03
N VAL A 490 -44.72 9.85 -37.71
CA VAL A 490 -44.64 9.82 -39.18
C VAL A 490 -45.39 8.60 -39.77
N SER A 491 -45.43 7.47 -39.06
CA SER A 491 -46.28 6.32 -39.46
C SER A 491 -47.78 6.57 -39.23
N ALA A 492 -48.15 7.42 -38.27
CA ALA A 492 -49.56 7.75 -37.98
C ALA A 492 -50.14 8.84 -38.91
N THR A 493 -49.29 9.55 -39.65
CA THR A 493 -49.69 10.58 -40.63
C THR A 493 -49.60 10.11 -42.08
N SER A 494 -49.21 8.84 -42.30
CA SER A 494 -49.13 8.18 -43.61
C SER A 494 -50.18 7.06 -43.81
N LEU A 495 -51.19 7.02 -42.95
CA LEU A 495 -52.45 6.26 -43.07
C LEU A 495 -53.59 7.26 -43.09
#